data_AF-A0A353PJL4-F1
#
_entry.id   AF-A0A353PJL4-F1
#
_cell.length_a   1.000
_cell.length_b   1.000
_cell.length_c   1.000
_cell.angle_alpha   90.00
_cell.angle_beta   90.00
_cell.angle_gamma   90.00
#
_symmetry.space_group_name_H-M   'P 1'
#
loop_
_entity.id
_entity.type
_entity.pdbx_description
1 polymer ?
#
loop_
_entity_poly.entity_id
_entity_poly.type
_entity_poly.pdbx_seq_one_letter_code
_entity_poly.pdbx_strand_id
1 'polypeptide(L)'
;SRGLPFPADLYLEGSDQYRGWFNSSLITSVAAYGHAPYKKVVSHGFVLDGQGRKMSKSLGNTVDPLIVMKQQGADLLRLWVATVDYQSDVRISNDTMVQIAEGYRKIRNTFKFMLGNLDGFNPEKDYIGYSMRGQLNRLMTLKYQELVNQVVEAYENYQFDRVYRYVVPFMTNVLSAFYLDYTKDILYIEKENDFERKAVQSTLYQITLGILKLLTPVIPHTTSEAYQLLPFEHLEDVYLEKMPEIDKDMDEELLKAFSIFEEVRNVVLKKLEDAREQKIFGKSLSAQVNLVVTKEQMQAIKKLDMKIHQVLIVSKVNLSIGNELNVTVAPAEGITCDRCWNVVDHVHENGLCDRCNTVLGGK
;
A
#
# COMPACT_ATOMS: atom_id res chain seq x y z
N SER A 1 -40.15 4.48 -20.75
CA SER A 1 -38.73 4.10 -20.56
C SER A 1 -38.17 4.88 -19.38
N ARG A 2 -37.25 4.33 -18.58
CA ARG A 2 -36.65 5.02 -17.41
C ARG A 2 -35.66 6.16 -17.78
N GLY A 3 -35.75 6.70 -19.00
CA GLY A 3 -34.84 7.74 -19.51
C GLY A 3 -33.38 7.31 -19.68
N LEU A 4 -33.06 6.02 -19.59
CA LEU A 4 -31.70 5.53 -19.73
C LEU A 4 -31.25 5.54 -21.20
N PRO A 5 -29.96 5.82 -21.46
CA PRO A 5 -29.43 5.83 -22.82
C PRO A 5 -29.50 4.43 -23.44
N PHE A 6 -29.75 4.41 -24.74
CA PHE A 6 -29.70 3.21 -25.58
C PHE A 6 -28.76 3.50 -26.76
N PRO A 7 -27.76 2.65 -27.03
CA PRO A 7 -27.44 1.38 -26.35
C PRO A 7 -26.79 1.57 -24.97
N ALA A 8 -26.93 0.55 -24.10
CA ALA A 8 -26.27 0.49 -22.80
C ALA A 8 -24.74 0.40 -22.94
N ASP A 9 -23.99 0.95 -21.99
CA ASP A 9 -22.51 0.90 -22.07
C ASP A 9 -21.95 -0.51 -21.89
N LEU A 10 -22.53 -1.30 -20.99
CA LEU A 10 -22.06 -2.64 -20.65
C LEU A 10 -23.21 -3.57 -20.29
N TYR A 11 -23.17 -4.79 -20.83
CA TYR A 11 -23.88 -5.95 -20.28
C TYR A 11 -22.88 -6.86 -19.57
N LEU A 12 -23.19 -7.30 -18.34
CA LEU A 12 -22.33 -8.18 -17.54
C LEU A 12 -23.17 -9.32 -16.94
N GLU A 13 -22.88 -10.56 -17.34
CA GLU A 13 -23.62 -11.75 -16.89
C GLU A 13 -22.74 -13.01 -16.92
N GLY A 14 -23.28 -14.13 -16.41
CA GLY A 14 -22.65 -15.44 -16.48
C GLY A 14 -22.49 -15.99 -17.90
N SER A 15 -21.55 -16.93 -18.08
CA SER A 15 -21.24 -17.54 -19.38
C SER A 15 -22.41 -18.31 -20.01
N ASP A 16 -23.41 -18.73 -19.25
CA ASP A 16 -24.65 -19.31 -19.77
C ASP A 16 -25.49 -18.30 -20.58
N GLN A 17 -25.33 -17.00 -20.32
CA GLN A 17 -26.11 -15.95 -20.96
C GLN A 17 -25.70 -15.66 -22.42
N TYR A 18 -24.59 -16.23 -22.91
CA TYR A 18 -24.28 -16.23 -24.34
C TYR A 18 -25.39 -16.85 -25.18
N ARG A 19 -26.07 -17.90 -24.68
CA ARG A 19 -27.21 -18.53 -25.35
C ARG A 19 -28.57 -18.01 -24.84
N GLY A 20 -28.56 -17.36 -23.68
CA GLY A 20 -29.71 -16.72 -23.06
C GLY A 20 -29.80 -15.24 -23.39
N TRP A 21 -29.64 -14.41 -22.36
CA TRP A 21 -29.95 -12.99 -22.38
C TRP A 21 -29.16 -12.18 -23.43
N PHE A 22 -27.87 -12.47 -23.63
CA PHE A 22 -27.07 -11.75 -24.62
C PHE A 22 -27.61 -11.98 -26.04
N ASN A 23 -27.92 -13.24 -26.38
CA ASN A 23 -28.42 -13.60 -27.70
C ASN A 23 -29.82 -13.04 -27.96
N SER A 24 -30.76 -13.25 -27.03
CA SER A 24 -32.13 -12.76 -27.20
C SER A 24 -32.20 -11.24 -27.28
N SER A 25 -31.42 -10.54 -26.43
CA SER A 25 -31.33 -9.08 -26.46
C SER A 25 -30.74 -8.57 -27.77
N LEU A 26 -29.65 -9.20 -28.26
CA LEU A 26 -29.01 -8.82 -29.51
C LEU A 26 -29.94 -8.99 -30.70
N ILE A 27 -30.55 -10.17 -30.86
CA ILE A 27 -31.46 -10.46 -31.97
C ILE A 27 -32.64 -9.48 -31.97
N THR A 28 -33.26 -9.27 -30.80
CA THR A 28 -34.43 -8.38 -30.68
C THR A 28 -34.05 -6.94 -31.01
N SER A 29 -32.91 -6.47 -30.50
CA SER A 29 -32.43 -5.11 -30.74
C SER A 29 -32.06 -4.87 -32.21
N VAL A 30 -31.37 -5.82 -32.84
CA VAL A 30 -31.01 -5.71 -34.26
C VAL A 30 -32.25 -5.77 -35.14
N ALA A 31 -33.23 -6.63 -34.82
CA ALA A 31 -34.47 -6.70 -35.56
C ALA A 31 -35.32 -5.42 -35.45
N ALA A 32 -35.36 -4.79 -34.28
CA ALA A 32 -36.17 -3.60 -34.04
C ALA A 32 -35.47 -2.27 -34.37
N TYR A 33 -34.15 -2.18 -34.15
CA TYR A 33 -33.38 -0.94 -34.17
C TYR A 33 -32.11 -0.98 -35.05
N GLY A 34 -31.77 -2.13 -35.64
CA GLY A 34 -30.64 -2.26 -36.56
C GLY A 34 -29.25 -2.27 -35.91
N HIS A 35 -29.14 -2.29 -34.58
CA HIS A 35 -27.86 -2.34 -33.88
C HIS A 35 -27.94 -3.13 -32.55
N ALA A 36 -26.78 -3.45 -31.97
CA ALA A 36 -26.69 -4.14 -30.69
C ALA A 36 -27.21 -3.27 -29.53
N PRO A 37 -27.79 -3.88 -28.47
CA PRO A 37 -28.36 -3.12 -27.34
C PRO A 37 -27.31 -2.66 -26.33
N TYR A 38 -26.06 -3.09 -26.51
CA TYR A 38 -24.92 -2.80 -25.64
C TYR A 38 -23.69 -2.39 -26.46
N LYS A 39 -22.80 -1.59 -25.88
CA LYS A 39 -21.51 -1.22 -26.46
C LYS A 39 -20.41 -2.26 -26.12
N LYS A 40 -20.46 -2.83 -24.92
CA LYS A 40 -19.53 -3.88 -24.45
C LYS A 40 -20.29 -5.04 -23.78
N VAL A 41 -19.68 -6.23 -23.81
CA VAL A 41 -20.12 -7.41 -23.06
C VAL A 41 -18.96 -7.91 -22.22
N VAL A 42 -19.21 -8.16 -20.95
CA VAL A 42 -18.30 -8.87 -20.05
C VAL A 42 -19.01 -10.13 -19.56
N SER A 43 -18.39 -11.29 -19.73
CA SER A 43 -18.93 -12.55 -19.20
C SER A 43 -18.06 -13.08 -18.07
N HIS A 44 -18.68 -13.66 -17.05
CA HIS A 44 -17.97 -14.35 -15.97
C HIS A 44 -18.29 -15.85 -15.92
N GLY A 45 -17.38 -16.64 -15.35
CA GLY A 45 -17.59 -18.06 -15.06
C GLY A 45 -18.55 -18.28 -13.89
N PHE A 46 -18.76 -19.56 -13.56
CA PHE A 46 -19.55 -19.97 -12.42
C PHE A 46 -18.71 -20.01 -11.14
N VAL A 47 -19.37 -19.82 -10.00
CA VAL A 47 -18.78 -20.10 -8.70
C VAL A 47 -18.95 -21.59 -8.38
N LEU A 48 -17.84 -22.26 -8.08
CA LEU A 48 -17.74 -23.68 -7.72
C LEU A 48 -17.29 -23.82 -6.27
N ASP A 49 -17.52 -25.00 -5.67
CA ASP A 49 -16.95 -25.31 -4.36
C ASP A 49 -15.41 -25.39 -4.40
N GLY A 50 -14.76 -25.51 -3.24
CA GLY A 50 -13.30 -25.63 -3.15
C GLY A 50 -12.69 -26.79 -3.95
N GLN A 51 -13.48 -27.83 -4.24
CA GLN A 51 -13.08 -28.99 -5.04
C GLN A 51 -13.36 -28.80 -6.54
N GLY A 52 -13.95 -27.66 -6.95
CA GLY A 52 -14.31 -27.39 -8.35
C GLY A 52 -15.59 -28.09 -8.80
N ARG A 53 -16.47 -28.47 -7.86
CA ARG A 53 -17.78 -29.06 -8.19
C ARG A 53 -18.84 -27.98 -8.19
N LYS A 54 -19.85 -28.14 -9.05
CA LYS A 54 -21.03 -27.28 -9.02
C LYS A 54 -21.67 -27.34 -7.64
N MET A 55 -22.02 -26.17 -7.10
CA MET A 55 -22.68 -26.09 -5.81
C MET A 55 -24.11 -26.62 -5.91
N SER A 56 -24.51 -27.46 -4.96
CA SER A 56 -25.90 -27.88 -4.80
C SER A 56 -26.26 -28.00 -3.33
N LYS A 57 -27.53 -27.73 -3.00
CA LYS A 57 -28.04 -27.88 -1.63
C LYS A 57 -27.95 -29.34 -1.16
N SER A 58 -28.14 -30.31 -2.06
CA SER A 58 -28.07 -31.75 -1.74
C SER A 58 -26.66 -32.24 -1.40
N LEU A 59 -25.62 -31.62 -1.97
CA LEU A 59 -24.22 -31.94 -1.67
C LEU A 59 -23.69 -31.20 -0.44
N GLY A 60 -24.46 -30.26 0.12
CA GLY A 60 -24.06 -29.45 1.28
C GLY A 60 -22.86 -28.53 1.01
N ASN A 61 -22.45 -28.36 -0.25
CA ASN A 61 -21.27 -27.60 -0.67
C ASN A 61 -21.61 -26.18 -1.14
N THR A 62 -22.80 -25.68 -0.81
CA THR A 62 -23.24 -24.33 -1.21
C THR A 62 -22.70 -23.29 -0.24
N VAL A 63 -22.07 -22.23 -0.76
CA VAL A 63 -21.72 -21.05 0.02
C VAL A 63 -22.82 -20.00 -0.14
N ASP A 64 -23.52 -19.70 0.96
CA ASP A 64 -24.53 -18.64 0.97
C ASP A 64 -23.85 -17.28 1.22
N PRO A 65 -23.93 -16.32 0.26
CA PRO A 65 -23.35 -14.99 0.42
C PRO A 65 -23.81 -14.27 1.69
N LEU A 66 -25.07 -14.44 2.11
CA LEU A 66 -25.60 -13.77 3.30
C LEU A 66 -24.99 -14.33 4.58
N ILE A 67 -24.68 -15.64 4.61
CA ILE A 67 -23.99 -16.26 5.74
C ILE A 67 -22.55 -15.72 5.81
N VAL A 68 -21.84 -15.66 4.68
CA VAL A 68 -20.48 -15.09 4.63
C VAL A 68 -20.48 -13.64 5.09
N MET A 69 -21.40 -12.82 4.56
CA MET A 69 -21.54 -11.42 4.95
C MET A 69 -21.84 -11.25 6.44
N LYS A 70 -22.71 -12.10 7.02
CA LYS A 70 -23.03 -12.06 8.44
C LYS A 70 -21.85 -12.46 9.34
N GLN A 71 -21.02 -13.40 8.89
CA GLN A 71 -19.90 -13.91 9.67
C GLN A 71 -18.63 -13.07 9.53
N GLN A 72 -18.36 -12.54 8.34
CA GLN A 72 -17.07 -11.95 7.99
C GLN A 72 -17.16 -10.52 7.42
N GLY A 73 -18.36 -10.02 7.14
CA GLY A 73 -18.60 -8.70 6.57
C GLY A 73 -18.68 -8.69 5.04
N ALA A 74 -19.40 -7.70 4.50
CA ALA A 74 -19.62 -7.55 3.05
C ALA A 74 -18.32 -7.33 2.27
N ASP A 75 -17.43 -6.49 2.81
CA ASP A 75 -16.17 -6.15 2.14
C ASP A 75 -15.26 -7.35 1.97
N LEU A 76 -15.31 -8.35 2.86
CA LEU A 76 -14.48 -9.53 2.71
C LEU A 76 -14.91 -10.37 1.50
N LEU A 77 -16.22 -10.55 1.31
CA LEU A 77 -16.76 -11.23 0.14
C LEU A 77 -16.47 -10.44 -1.15
N ARG A 78 -16.62 -9.11 -1.13
CA ARG A 78 -16.29 -8.25 -2.27
C ARG A 78 -14.80 -8.29 -2.62
N LEU A 79 -13.93 -8.32 -1.61
CA LEU A 79 -12.50 -8.46 -1.80
C LEU A 79 -12.17 -9.82 -2.44
N TRP A 80 -12.79 -10.91 -2.00
CA TRP A 80 -12.67 -12.22 -2.66
C TRP A 80 -13.07 -12.14 -4.14
N VAL A 81 -14.21 -11.54 -4.48
CA VAL A 81 -14.64 -11.33 -5.88
C VAL A 81 -13.57 -10.56 -6.67
N ALA A 82 -12.97 -9.54 -6.06
CA ALA A 82 -11.90 -8.76 -6.70
C ALA A 82 -10.55 -9.48 -6.74
N THR A 83 -10.40 -10.70 -6.21
CA THR A 83 -9.14 -11.46 -6.27
C THR A 83 -9.16 -12.59 -7.29
N VAL A 84 -10.34 -12.98 -7.77
CA VAL A 84 -10.49 -14.14 -8.67
C VAL A 84 -10.43 -13.72 -10.13
N ASP A 85 -9.85 -14.59 -10.96
CA ASP A 85 -9.99 -14.47 -12.42
C ASP A 85 -11.39 -14.89 -12.84
N TYR A 86 -12.31 -13.93 -12.84
CA TYR A 86 -13.73 -14.17 -13.09
C TYR A 86 -14.02 -14.65 -14.52
N GLN A 87 -13.08 -14.55 -15.47
CA GLN A 87 -13.32 -14.98 -16.85
C GLN A 87 -13.45 -16.51 -16.96
N SER A 88 -12.94 -17.23 -15.95
CA SER A 88 -13.05 -18.67 -15.80
C SER A 88 -13.97 -19.03 -14.63
N ASP A 89 -14.32 -20.32 -14.50
CA ASP A 89 -14.99 -20.78 -13.29
C ASP A 89 -14.09 -20.58 -12.06
N VAL A 90 -14.65 -19.98 -11.01
CA VAL A 90 -13.91 -19.60 -9.80
C VAL A 90 -14.31 -20.48 -8.62
N ARG A 91 -13.39 -20.70 -7.68
CA ARG A 91 -13.65 -21.52 -6.50
C ARG A 91 -13.79 -20.67 -5.25
N ILE A 92 -14.70 -21.08 -4.38
CA ILE A 92 -14.83 -20.52 -3.04
C ILE A 92 -14.74 -21.64 -2.00
N SER A 93 -13.94 -21.41 -0.97
CA SER A 93 -13.77 -22.30 0.18
C SER A 93 -13.51 -21.48 1.44
N ASN A 94 -13.69 -22.10 2.60
CA ASN A 94 -13.35 -21.46 3.87
C ASN A 94 -11.86 -21.07 3.93
N ASP A 95 -10.96 -21.94 3.43
CA ASP A 95 -9.52 -21.67 3.42
C ASP A 95 -9.18 -20.44 2.56
N THR A 96 -9.80 -20.31 1.39
CA THR A 96 -9.66 -19.13 0.54
C THR A 96 -10.16 -17.88 1.27
N MET A 97 -11.32 -17.94 1.94
CA MET A 97 -11.83 -16.80 2.71
C MET A 97 -10.92 -16.42 3.89
N VAL A 98 -10.28 -17.39 4.55
CA VAL A 98 -9.28 -17.11 5.61
C VAL A 98 -8.08 -16.36 5.03
N GLN A 99 -7.57 -16.76 3.87
CA GLN A 99 -6.46 -16.05 3.21
C GLN A 99 -6.85 -14.62 2.81
N ILE A 100 -8.07 -14.42 2.28
CA ILE A 100 -8.59 -13.08 1.97
C ILE A 100 -8.71 -12.24 3.24
N ALA A 101 -9.10 -12.84 4.38
CA ALA A 101 -9.19 -12.14 5.67
C ALA A 101 -7.83 -11.67 6.18
N GLU A 102 -6.75 -12.42 5.92
CA GLU A 102 -5.40 -11.99 6.23
C GLU A 102 -4.96 -10.78 5.40
N GLY A 103 -5.20 -10.81 4.09
CA GLY A 103 -4.95 -9.67 3.20
C GLY A 103 -5.75 -8.42 3.62
N TYR A 104 -7.04 -8.60 3.88
CA TYR A 104 -7.93 -7.55 4.37
C TYR A 104 -7.45 -6.94 5.69
N ARG A 105 -6.99 -7.76 6.66
CA ARG A 105 -6.45 -7.28 7.93
C ARG A 105 -5.19 -6.44 7.73
N LYS A 106 -4.31 -6.82 6.78
CA LYS A 106 -3.13 -6.02 6.44
C LYS A 106 -3.53 -4.66 5.88
N ILE A 107 -4.51 -4.60 4.97
CA ILE A 107 -5.08 -3.33 4.46
C ILE A 107 -5.58 -2.45 5.61
N ARG A 108 -6.44 -2.99 6.49
CA ARG A 108 -6.98 -2.24 7.63
C ARG A 108 -5.91 -1.75 8.60
N ASN A 109 -4.92 -2.57 8.91
CA ASN A 109 -3.83 -2.20 9.83
C ASN A 109 -2.96 -1.08 9.26
N THR A 110 -2.68 -1.10 7.95
CA THR A 110 -1.95 -0.02 7.30
C THR A 110 -2.76 1.28 7.32
N PHE A 111 -4.08 1.25 7.01
CA PHE A 111 -4.93 2.43 7.16
C PHE A 111 -4.94 2.96 8.60
N LYS A 112 -5.11 2.08 9.59
CA LYS A 112 -5.09 2.46 11.01
C LYS A 112 -3.79 3.19 11.39
N PHE A 113 -2.64 2.69 10.91
CA PHE A 113 -1.35 3.35 11.15
C PHE A 113 -1.28 4.72 10.49
N MET A 114 -1.67 4.83 9.21
CA MET A 114 -1.61 6.10 8.49
C MET A 114 -2.54 7.15 9.12
N LEU A 115 -3.80 6.78 9.42
CA LEU A 115 -4.77 7.65 10.08
C LEU A 115 -4.26 8.15 11.44
N GLY A 116 -3.72 7.25 12.27
CA GLY A 116 -3.18 7.62 13.58
C GLY A 116 -1.97 8.57 13.51
N ASN A 117 -1.24 8.58 12.40
CA ASN A 117 -0.11 9.50 12.18
C ASN A 117 -0.51 10.78 11.44
N LEU A 118 -1.76 10.91 11.01
CA LEU A 118 -2.33 12.13 10.47
C LEU A 118 -3.08 12.95 11.53
N ASP A 119 -3.22 12.45 12.76
CA ASP A 119 -3.84 13.19 13.86
C ASP A 119 -3.20 14.59 14.03
N GLY A 120 -4.05 15.61 14.12
CA GLY A 120 -3.66 17.02 14.17
C GLY A 120 -3.07 17.62 12.88
N PHE A 121 -2.97 16.86 11.77
CA PHE A 121 -2.50 17.38 10.48
C PHE A 121 -3.62 18.14 9.75
N ASN A 122 -3.36 19.40 9.40
CA ASN A 122 -4.26 20.21 8.59
C ASN A 122 -3.68 20.44 7.18
N PRO A 123 -4.24 19.82 6.12
CA PRO A 123 -3.74 19.96 4.75
C PRO A 123 -3.69 21.40 4.20
N GLU A 124 -4.49 22.33 4.72
CA GLU A 124 -4.45 23.72 4.26
C GLU A 124 -3.24 24.50 4.81
N LYS A 125 -2.73 24.08 5.98
CA LYS A 125 -1.69 24.81 6.72
C LYS A 125 -0.35 24.08 6.73
N ASP A 126 -0.41 22.78 6.90
CA ASP A 126 0.75 21.92 7.19
C ASP A 126 1.32 21.24 5.94
N TYR A 127 0.57 21.28 4.84
CA TYR A 127 0.93 20.53 3.65
C TYR A 127 2.18 21.09 2.97
N ILE A 128 3.17 20.24 2.83
CA ILE A 128 4.41 20.49 2.10
C ILE A 128 4.24 19.95 0.68
N GLY A 129 4.36 20.83 -0.31
CA GLY A 129 4.27 20.48 -1.73
C GLY A 129 5.39 19.54 -2.17
N TYR A 130 5.12 18.72 -3.20
CA TYR A 130 6.00 17.66 -3.70
C TYR A 130 7.47 18.11 -3.86
N SER A 131 7.71 19.24 -4.53
CA SER A 131 9.06 19.75 -4.82
C SER A 131 9.86 20.19 -3.60
N MET A 132 9.20 20.47 -2.47
CA MET A 132 9.85 20.88 -1.22
C MET A 132 10.16 19.70 -0.29
N ARG A 133 9.65 18.50 -0.59
CA ARG A 133 9.88 17.32 0.25
C ARG A 133 11.27 16.72 -0.03
N GLY A 134 11.84 16.08 0.99
CA GLY A 134 13.01 15.22 0.82
C GLY A 134 12.79 14.11 -0.22
N GLN A 135 13.87 13.62 -0.80
CA GLN A 135 13.84 12.70 -1.95
C GLN A 135 13.06 11.40 -1.67
N LEU A 136 13.14 10.83 -0.47
CA LEU A 136 12.37 9.63 -0.12
C LEU A 136 10.85 9.86 -0.08
N ASN A 137 10.42 11.05 0.37
CA ASN A 137 9.01 11.43 0.40
C ASN A 137 8.49 11.67 -1.03
N ARG A 138 9.31 12.31 -1.89
CA ARG A 138 9.05 12.45 -3.33
C ARG A 138 8.96 11.07 -4.01
N LEU A 139 9.90 10.19 -3.72
CA LEU A 139 9.91 8.83 -4.22
C LEU A 139 8.65 8.05 -3.83
N MET A 140 8.18 8.15 -2.59
CA MET A 140 6.92 7.48 -2.21
C MET A 140 5.71 8.03 -2.95
N THR A 141 5.73 9.33 -3.28
CA THR A 141 4.70 9.93 -4.13
C THR A 141 4.76 9.34 -5.55
N LEU A 142 5.95 9.17 -6.12
CA LEU A 142 6.15 8.51 -7.41
C LEU A 142 5.69 7.05 -7.39
N LYS A 143 6.06 6.27 -6.37
CA LYS A 143 5.59 4.88 -6.25
C LYS A 143 4.06 4.81 -6.11
N TYR A 144 3.44 5.79 -5.45
CA TYR A 144 2.00 5.91 -5.40
C TYR A 144 1.39 6.26 -6.77
N GLN A 145 2.02 7.14 -7.55
CA GLN A 145 1.60 7.43 -8.94
C GLN A 145 1.73 6.19 -9.84
N GLU A 146 2.80 5.38 -9.70
CA GLU A 146 2.92 4.08 -10.37
C GLU A 146 1.74 3.16 -10.04
N LEU A 147 1.36 3.08 -8.75
CA LEU A 147 0.20 2.31 -8.30
C LEU A 147 -1.10 2.84 -8.92
N VAL A 148 -1.32 4.15 -8.91
CA VAL A 148 -2.51 4.78 -9.51
C VAL A 148 -2.63 4.39 -10.98
N ASN A 149 -1.53 4.54 -11.75
CA ASN A 149 -1.52 4.21 -13.17
C ASN A 149 -1.92 2.75 -13.42
N GLN A 150 -1.33 1.82 -12.66
CA GLN A 150 -1.62 0.39 -12.77
C GLN A 150 -3.06 0.04 -12.38
N VAL A 151 -3.58 0.65 -11.31
CA VAL A 151 -4.94 0.36 -10.80
C VAL A 151 -6.01 0.96 -11.69
N VAL A 152 -5.84 2.19 -12.15
CA VAL A 152 -6.80 2.83 -13.06
C VAL A 152 -6.84 2.08 -14.39
N GLU A 153 -5.69 1.70 -14.95
CA GLU A 153 -5.64 0.87 -16.16
C GLU A 153 -6.32 -0.49 -15.94
N ALA A 154 -6.12 -1.12 -14.78
CA ALA A 154 -6.79 -2.37 -14.43
C ALA A 154 -8.32 -2.21 -14.39
N TYR A 155 -8.84 -1.11 -13.80
CA TYR A 155 -10.27 -0.83 -13.81
C TYR A 155 -10.84 -0.60 -15.21
N GLU A 156 -10.15 0.16 -16.06
CA GLU A 156 -10.57 0.40 -17.45
C GLU A 156 -10.67 -0.89 -18.28
N ASN A 157 -9.88 -1.90 -17.92
CA ASN A 157 -9.86 -3.21 -18.57
C ASN A 157 -10.63 -4.30 -17.80
N TYR A 158 -11.39 -3.93 -16.77
CA TYR A 158 -12.13 -4.87 -15.90
C TYR A 158 -11.24 -5.92 -15.20
N GLN A 159 -9.95 -5.66 -14.98
CA GLN A 159 -8.99 -6.59 -14.37
C GLN A 159 -8.92 -6.42 -12.85
N PHE A 160 -10.02 -6.72 -12.15
CA PHE A 160 -10.15 -6.48 -10.71
C PHE A 160 -9.12 -7.25 -9.86
N ASP A 161 -8.77 -8.46 -10.28
CA ASP A 161 -7.73 -9.30 -9.68
C ASP A 161 -6.36 -8.60 -9.66
N ARG A 162 -6.07 -7.78 -10.68
CA ARG A 162 -4.85 -6.99 -10.73
C ARG A 162 -4.86 -5.84 -9.75
N VAL A 163 -6.01 -5.19 -9.52
CA VAL A 163 -6.14 -4.15 -8.50
C VAL A 163 -5.67 -4.67 -7.14
N TYR A 164 -6.16 -5.85 -6.74
CA TYR A 164 -5.72 -6.50 -5.50
C TYR A 164 -4.21 -6.80 -5.51
N ARG A 165 -3.70 -7.36 -6.62
CA ARG A 165 -2.28 -7.72 -6.77
C ARG A 165 -1.33 -6.53 -6.80
N TYR A 166 -1.79 -5.32 -7.11
CA TYR A 166 -0.99 -4.11 -7.04
C TYR A 166 -1.11 -3.43 -5.66
N VAL A 167 -2.32 -3.26 -5.15
CA VAL A 167 -2.55 -2.50 -3.91
C VAL A 167 -2.02 -3.24 -2.69
N VAL A 168 -2.22 -4.55 -2.57
CA VAL A 168 -1.79 -5.28 -1.36
C VAL A 168 -0.28 -5.26 -1.20
N PRO A 169 0.54 -5.62 -2.20
CA PRO A 169 2.00 -5.51 -2.08
C PRO A 169 2.49 -4.08 -1.84
N PHE A 170 1.84 -3.07 -2.42
CA PHE A 170 2.16 -1.68 -2.12
C PHE A 170 1.93 -1.36 -0.63
N MET A 171 0.76 -1.69 -0.09
CA MET A 171 0.44 -1.44 1.31
C MET A 171 1.32 -2.25 2.28
N THR A 172 1.71 -3.48 1.92
CA THR A 172 2.51 -4.33 2.81
C THR A 172 4.00 -4.08 2.70
N ASN A 173 4.54 -3.98 1.49
CA ASN A 173 5.99 -3.99 1.27
C ASN A 173 6.53 -2.57 1.16
N VAL A 174 5.88 -1.71 0.37
CA VAL A 174 6.32 -0.33 0.15
C VAL A 174 5.96 0.55 1.36
N LEU A 175 4.71 0.48 1.82
CA LEU A 175 4.27 1.24 2.99
C LEU A 175 4.70 0.54 4.29
N SER A 176 4.05 -0.56 4.68
CA SER A 176 4.20 -1.11 6.02
C SER A 176 5.62 -1.57 6.36
N ALA A 177 6.30 -2.31 5.48
CA ALA A 177 7.62 -2.90 5.75
C ALA A 177 8.79 -1.95 5.47
N PHE A 178 8.54 -0.81 4.83
CA PHE A 178 9.56 0.16 4.49
C PHE A 178 9.20 1.55 5.00
N TYR A 179 8.34 2.27 4.28
CA TYR A 179 8.15 3.70 4.52
C TYR A 179 7.59 4.00 5.90
N LEU A 180 6.52 3.32 6.31
CA LEU A 180 5.87 3.51 7.60
C LEU A 180 6.76 3.07 8.77
N ASP A 181 7.68 2.13 8.55
CA ASP A 181 8.53 1.62 9.63
C ASP A 181 9.67 2.58 9.95
N TYR A 182 10.40 3.06 8.95
CA TYR A 182 11.50 4.00 9.20
C TYR A 182 10.98 5.38 9.62
N THR A 183 9.83 5.82 9.09
CA THR A 183 9.27 7.13 9.43
C THR A 183 8.77 7.20 10.87
N LYS A 184 8.66 6.09 11.62
CA LYS A 184 8.41 6.13 13.08
C LYS A 184 9.45 6.95 13.83
N ASP A 185 10.72 6.84 13.43
CA ASP A 185 11.80 7.62 14.02
C ASP A 185 11.68 9.13 13.69
N ILE A 186 10.81 9.51 12.76
CA ILE A 186 10.50 10.91 12.45
C ILE A 186 9.19 11.31 13.15
N LEU A 187 8.11 10.58 12.89
CA LEU A 187 6.75 10.86 13.36
C LEU A 187 6.63 10.89 14.88
N TYR A 188 7.37 10.03 15.58
CA TYR A 188 7.30 9.90 17.04
C TYR A 188 8.38 10.71 17.77
N ILE A 189 9.46 11.07 17.07
CA ILE A 189 10.63 11.68 17.68
C ILE A 189 10.71 13.16 17.39
N GLU A 190 10.38 13.63 16.19
CA GLU A 190 10.48 15.06 15.86
C GLU A 190 9.36 15.90 16.50
N LYS A 191 9.57 17.22 16.56
CA LYS A 191 8.54 18.16 17.06
C LYS A 191 7.31 18.13 16.16
N GLU A 192 6.16 18.47 16.73
CA GLU A 192 4.88 18.46 16.00
C GLU A 192 4.91 19.30 14.71
N ASN A 193 5.55 20.47 14.76
CA ASN A 193 5.70 21.41 13.64
C ASN A 193 7.07 21.30 12.94
N ASP A 194 7.79 20.20 13.13
CA ASP A 194 9.05 19.95 12.42
C ASP A 194 8.80 19.76 10.91
N PHE A 195 9.68 20.32 10.09
CA PHE A 195 9.55 20.27 8.64
C PHE A 195 9.55 18.84 8.09
N GLU A 196 10.45 17.98 8.57
CA GLU A 196 10.53 16.59 8.12
C GLU A 196 9.29 15.81 8.54
N ARG A 197 8.79 16.05 9.77
CA ARG A 197 7.53 15.45 10.23
C ARG A 197 6.36 15.86 9.33
N LYS A 198 6.21 17.15 9.02
CA LYS A 198 5.15 17.64 8.12
C LYS A 198 5.33 17.13 6.69
N ALA A 199 6.55 16.91 6.21
CA ALA A 199 6.82 16.34 4.89
C ALA A 199 6.38 14.87 4.79
N VAL A 200 6.64 14.09 5.84
CA VAL A 200 6.12 12.72 5.98
C VAL A 200 4.60 12.73 6.06
N GLN A 201 4.00 13.55 6.93
CA GLN A 201 2.54 13.64 7.04
C GLN A 201 1.87 14.06 5.73
N SER A 202 2.46 14.98 4.97
CA SER A 202 1.97 15.39 3.65
C SER A 202 1.96 14.24 2.64
N THR A 203 2.97 13.37 2.72
CA THR A 203 3.06 12.17 1.88
C THR A 203 2.05 11.12 2.31
N LEU A 204 1.91 10.87 3.61
CA LEU A 204 0.90 9.98 4.18
C LEU A 204 -0.52 10.44 3.84
N TYR A 205 -0.79 11.74 3.91
CA TYR A 205 -2.06 12.36 3.55
C TYR A 205 -2.47 12.01 2.12
N GLN A 206 -1.58 12.31 1.15
CA GLN A 206 -1.83 12.03 -0.26
C GLN A 206 -2.07 10.53 -0.51
N ILE A 207 -1.20 9.69 0.02
CA ILE A 207 -1.28 8.24 -0.20
C ILE A 207 -2.53 7.65 0.47
N THR A 208 -2.88 8.10 1.67
CA THR A 208 -4.06 7.61 2.40
C THR A 208 -5.32 7.94 1.63
N LEU A 209 -5.53 9.23 1.30
CA LEU A 209 -6.70 9.67 0.55
C LEU A 209 -6.76 9.00 -0.83
N GLY A 210 -5.62 8.87 -1.49
CA GLY A 210 -5.46 8.18 -2.76
C GLY A 210 -5.89 6.72 -2.72
N ILE A 211 -5.36 5.93 -1.78
CA ILE A 211 -5.69 4.51 -1.66
C ILE A 211 -7.14 4.31 -1.24
N LEU A 212 -7.70 5.19 -0.38
CA LEU A 212 -9.13 5.15 -0.05
C LEU A 212 -9.97 5.21 -1.33
N LYS A 213 -9.71 6.19 -2.20
CA LYS A 213 -10.41 6.34 -3.49
C LYS A 213 -10.21 5.14 -4.41
N LEU A 214 -8.98 4.62 -4.53
CA LEU A 214 -8.68 3.45 -5.36
C LEU A 214 -9.40 2.19 -4.87
N LEU A 215 -9.59 2.02 -3.56
CA LEU A 215 -10.20 0.82 -2.98
C LEU A 215 -11.72 0.91 -2.79
N THR A 216 -12.33 2.09 -2.90
CA THR A 216 -13.77 2.28 -2.72
C THR A 216 -14.63 1.37 -3.61
N PRO A 217 -14.29 1.11 -4.89
CA PRO A 217 -15.08 0.16 -5.69
C PRO A 217 -15.07 -1.27 -5.15
N VAL A 218 -14.04 -1.67 -4.38
CA VAL A 218 -13.83 -3.04 -3.90
C VAL A 218 -14.32 -3.21 -2.46
N ILE A 219 -13.84 -2.37 -1.52
CA ILE A 219 -14.13 -2.45 -0.08
C ILE A 219 -14.82 -1.16 0.44
N PRO A 220 -16.01 -0.84 -0.09
CA PRO A 220 -16.68 0.45 0.10
C PRO A 220 -16.96 0.80 1.56
N HIS A 221 -17.32 -0.18 2.40
CA HIS A 221 -17.66 0.07 3.81
C HIS A 221 -16.42 0.46 4.61
N THR A 222 -15.30 -0.23 4.37
CA THR A 222 -14.01 0.02 5.03
C THR A 222 -13.43 1.36 4.59
N THR A 223 -13.53 1.70 3.30
CA THR A 223 -13.03 3.00 2.83
C THR A 223 -13.89 4.15 3.34
N SER A 224 -15.21 4.00 3.38
CA SER A 224 -16.11 4.99 3.99
C SER A 224 -15.80 5.17 5.47
N GLU A 225 -15.71 4.08 6.24
CA GLU A 225 -15.32 4.11 7.66
C GLU A 225 -13.98 4.83 7.89
N ALA A 226 -12.95 4.48 7.12
CA ALA A 226 -11.64 5.10 7.23
C ALA A 226 -11.61 6.56 6.78
N TYR A 227 -12.43 6.93 5.79
CA TYR A 227 -12.55 8.30 5.29
C TYR A 227 -13.19 9.22 6.33
N GLN A 228 -14.22 8.75 7.05
CA GLN A 228 -14.85 9.51 8.14
C GLN A 228 -13.93 9.76 9.34
N LEU A 229 -12.78 9.07 9.42
CA LEU A 229 -11.77 9.24 10.47
C LEU A 229 -10.65 10.21 10.05
N LEU A 230 -10.70 10.78 8.84
CA LEU A 230 -9.71 11.74 8.40
C LEU A 230 -9.82 13.03 9.22
N PRO A 231 -8.71 13.58 9.76
CA PRO A 231 -8.75 14.71 10.70
C PRO A 231 -8.86 16.09 10.01
N PHE A 232 -9.35 16.12 8.77
CA PHE A 232 -9.39 17.32 7.94
C PHE A 232 -10.66 17.37 7.10
N GLU A 233 -10.98 18.55 6.57
CA GLU A 233 -12.19 18.74 5.76
C GLU A 233 -12.16 17.86 4.50
N HIS A 234 -13.29 17.20 4.26
CA HIS A 234 -13.48 16.24 3.18
C HIS A 234 -14.95 16.27 2.73
N LEU A 235 -15.27 15.62 1.61
CA LEU A 235 -16.66 15.52 1.14
C LEU A 235 -17.49 14.68 2.13
N GLU A 236 -18.81 14.60 1.93
CA GLU A 236 -19.69 13.82 2.82
C GLU A 236 -19.24 12.35 2.96
N ASP A 237 -18.75 11.75 1.87
CA ASP A 237 -18.16 10.42 1.88
C ASP A 237 -17.20 10.21 0.70
N VAL A 238 -16.34 9.19 0.79
CA VAL A 238 -15.42 8.79 -0.29
C VAL A 238 -16.14 8.42 -1.59
N TYR A 239 -17.42 8.02 -1.53
CA TYR A 239 -18.22 7.78 -2.75
C TYR A 239 -18.40 9.03 -3.63
N LEU A 240 -18.24 10.22 -3.06
CA LEU A 240 -18.37 11.49 -3.78
C LEU A 240 -17.04 11.99 -4.34
N GLU A 241 -15.94 11.30 -4.03
CA GLU A 241 -14.62 11.63 -4.51
C GLU A 241 -14.41 11.17 -5.96
N LYS A 242 -13.51 11.87 -6.66
CA LYS A 242 -13.05 11.44 -7.98
C LYS A 242 -11.92 10.42 -7.85
N MET A 243 -11.90 9.45 -8.75
CA MET A 243 -10.78 8.52 -8.90
C MET A 243 -9.48 9.32 -9.15
N PRO A 244 -8.33 8.93 -8.56
CA PRO A 244 -7.05 9.57 -8.86
C PRO A 244 -6.74 9.50 -10.35
N GLU A 245 -6.15 10.57 -10.89
CA GLU A 245 -5.81 10.67 -12.31
C GLU A 245 -4.47 10.00 -12.60
N ILE A 246 -4.35 9.44 -13.81
CA ILE A 246 -3.09 8.90 -14.32
C ILE A 246 -2.09 10.04 -14.49
N ASP A 247 -0.91 9.88 -13.90
CA ASP A 247 0.19 10.81 -14.05
C ASP A 247 1.38 10.10 -14.71
N LYS A 248 1.84 10.65 -15.83
CA LYS A 248 2.94 10.09 -16.61
C LYS A 248 4.26 10.81 -16.36
N ASP A 249 4.25 11.90 -15.60
CA ASP A 249 5.48 12.62 -15.26
C ASP A 249 6.18 11.92 -14.10
N MET A 250 7.18 11.11 -14.44
CA MET A 250 7.91 10.27 -13.50
C MET A 250 9.38 10.68 -13.45
N ASP A 251 9.92 10.87 -12.24
CA ASP A 251 11.36 11.06 -12.04
C ASP A 251 12.08 9.70 -12.12
N GLU A 252 12.36 9.26 -13.35
CA GLU A 252 12.99 7.97 -13.64
C GLU A 252 14.38 7.84 -12.98
N GLU A 253 15.12 8.94 -12.85
CA GLU A 253 16.43 8.93 -12.17
C GLU A 253 16.29 8.61 -10.69
N LEU A 254 15.31 9.23 -10.01
CA LEU A 254 15.05 8.98 -8.59
C LEU A 254 14.55 7.55 -8.36
N LEU A 255 13.65 7.04 -9.22
CA LEU A 255 13.19 5.66 -9.17
C LEU A 255 14.34 4.67 -9.38
N LYS A 256 15.21 4.91 -10.36
CA LYS A 256 16.39 4.07 -10.62
C LYS A 256 17.37 4.10 -9.45
N ALA A 257 17.65 5.27 -8.90
CA ALA A 257 18.51 5.40 -7.71
C ALA A 257 17.93 4.61 -6.53
N PHE A 258 16.60 4.66 -6.33
CA PHE A 258 15.98 3.85 -5.30
C PHE A 258 16.05 2.35 -5.57
N SER A 259 15.83 1.90 -6.80
CA SER A 259 15.96 0.48 -7.17
C SER A 259 17.36 -0.06 -6.83
N ILE A 260 18.42 0.69 -7.15
CA ILE A 260 19.80 0.33 -6.82
C ILE A 260 20.01 0.28 -5.30
N PHE A 261 19.45 1.25 -4.57
CA PHE A 261 19.52 1.25 -3.11
C PHE A 261 18.71 0.10 -2.47
N GLU A 262 17.57 -0.27 -3.04
CA GLU A 262 16.72 -1.35 -2.54
C GLU A 262 17.45 -2.70 -2.59
N GLU A 263 18.24 -2.95 -3.64
CA GLU A 263 19.13 -4.11 -3.71
C GLU A 263 20.15 -4.13 -2.57
N VAL A 264 20.79 -2.99 -2.30
CA VAL A 264 21.73 -2.84 -1.16
C VAL A 264 21.00 -3.08 0.16
N ARG A 265 19.83 -2.47 0.35
CA ARG A 265 19.01 -2.60 1.55
C ARG A 265 18.62 -4.06 1.80
N ASN A 266 18.24 -4.81 0.78
CA ASN A 266 17.89 -6.22 0.91
C ASN A 266 19.06 -7.07 1.44
N VAL A 267 20.29 -6.80 0.98
CA VAL A 267 21.49 -7.46 1.51
C VAL A 267 21.73 -7.07 2.97
N VAL A 268 21.57 -5.80 3.32
CA VAL A 268 21.70 -5.33 4.71
C VAL A 268 20.68 -5.98 5.64
N LEU A 269 19.41 -6.01 5.25
CA LEU A 269 18.34 -6.62 6.06
C LEU A 269 18.60 -8.11 6.29
N LYS A 270 19.07 -8.83 5.26
CA LYS A 270 19.45 -10.23 5.42
C LYS A 270 20.57 -10.41 6.45
N LYS A 271 21.63 -9.58 6.38
CA LYS A 271 22.74 -9.64 7.35
C LYS A 271 22.30 -9.29 8.78
N LEU A 272 21.39 -8.32 8.92
CA LEU A 272 20.82 -7.96 10.22
C LEU A 272 20.01 -9.13 10.80
N GLU A 273 19.23 -9.82 9.98
CA GLU A 273 18.45 -10.98 10.41
C GLU A 273 19.35 -12.16 10.80
N ASP A 274 20.34 -12.51 9.96
CA ASP A 274 21.33 -13.55 10.26
C ASP A 274 22.02 -13.30 11.62
N ALA A 275 22.37 -12.04 11.92
CA ALA A 275 23.01 -11.64 13.18
C ALA A 275 22.06 -11.71 14.39
N ARG A 276 20.76 -11.45 14.21
CA ARG A 276 19.74 -11.63 15.27
C ARG A 276 19.52 -13.10 15.58
N GLU A 277 19.45 -13.96 14.57
CA GLU A 277 19.36 -15.41 14.76
C GLU A 277 20.56 -15.97 15.54
N GLN A 278 21.75 -15.42 15.27
CA GLN A 278 22.99 -15.72 16.00
C GLN A 278 23.08 -15.04 17.38
N LYS A 279 22.05 -14.28 17.79
CA LYS A 279 21.96 -13.56 19.07
C LYS A 279 23.09 -12.55 19.30
N ILE A 280 23.66 -11.98 18.23
CA ILE A 280 24.66 -10.92 18.32
C ILE A 280 24.05 -9.65 18.93
N PHE A 281 22.82 -9.32 18.54
CA PHE A 281 21.99 -8.26 19.12
C PHE A 281 20.50 -8.60 18.96
N GLY A 282 19.65 -8.04 19.83
CA GLY A 282 18.21 -8.31 19.80
C GLY A 282 17.42 -7.42 18.85
N LYS A 283 17.67 -6.10 18.88
CA LYS A 283 16.97 -5.11 18.04
C LYS A 283 17.91 -4.54 16.99
N SER A 284 17.37 -4.22 15.81
CA SER A 284 18.15 -3.58 14.73
C SER A 284 18.75 -2.24 15.13
N LEU A 285 18.06 -1.46 15.98
CA LEU A 285 18.62 -0.22 16.52
C LEU A 285 19.87 -0.44 17.37
N SER A 286 20.11 -1.64 17.89
CA SER A 286 21.35 -1.95 18.62
C SER A 286 22.52 -2.31 17.71
N ALA A 287 22.37 -2.21 16.39
CA ALA A 287 23.39 -2.56 15.41
C ALA A 287 24.06 -1.33 14.79
N GLN A 288 25.32 -1.51 14.40
CA GLN A 288 26.01 -0.71 13.41
C GLN A 288 26.24 -1.53 12.15
N VAL A 289 26.18 -0.87 10.99
CA VAL A 289 26.41 -1.48 9.68
C VAL A 289 27.64 -0.87 9.06
N ASN A 290 28.64 -1.68 8.71
CA ASN A 290 29.71 -1.24 7.82
C ASN A 290 29.34 -1.67 6.40
N LEU A 291 29.12 -0.67 5.55
CA LEU A 291 28.59 -0.83 4.21
C LEU A 291 29.63 -0.38 3.20
N VAL A 292 30.27 -1.35 2.55
CA VAL A 292 31.13 -1.11 1.39
C VAL A 292 30.26 -1.22 0.15
N VAL A 293 30.18 -0.16 -0.64
CA VAL A 293 29.33 -0.09 -1.84
C VAL A 293 30.15 0.18 -3.08
N THR A 294 29.63 -0.23 -4.23
CA THR A 294 30.21 0.14 -5.53
C THR A 294 30.05 1.64 -5.80
N LYS A 295 30.76 2.19 -6.78
CA LYS A 295 30.61 3.60 -7.18
C LYS A 295 29.19 3.94 -7.61
N GLU A 296 28.52 3.03 -8.32
CA GLU A 296 27.13 3.19 -8.76
C GLU A 296 26.16 3.24 -7.58
N GLN A 297 26.28 2.29 -6.64
CA GLN A 297 25.48 2.25 -5.42
C GLN A 297 25.70 3.49 -4.55
N MET A 298 26.95 3.95 -4.42
CA MET A 298 27.26 5.20 -3.72
C MET A 298 26.61 6.42 -4.38
N GLN A 299 26.61 6.50 -5.72
CA GLN A 299 25.94 7.57 -6.45
C GLN A 299 24.43 7.54 -6.22
N ALA A 300 23.81 6.36 -6.25
CA ALA A 300 22.40 6.18 -5.96
C ALA A 300 22.03 6.62 -4.52
N ILE A 301 22.81 6.19 -3.51
CA ILE A 301 22.63 6.61 -2.11
C ILE A 301 22.75 8.14 -1.97
N LYS A 302 23.72 8.76 -2.64
CA LYS A 302 23.89 10.23 -2.64
C LYS A 302 22.73 10.95 -3.31
N LYS A 303 22.21 10.43 -4.43
CA LYS A 303 21.05 11.02 -5.15
C LYS A 303 19.79 11.01 -4.27
N LEU A 304 19.61 9.97 -3.45
CA LEU A 304 18.50 9.85 -2.53
C LEU A 304 18.61 10.77 -1.30
N ASP A 305 19.77 11.39 -1.06
CA ASP A 305 20.01 12.39 -0.01
C ASP A 305 19.30 12.07 1.33
N MET A 306 19.51 10.84 1.81
CA MET A 306 18.77 10.29 2.95
C MET A 306 19.68 10.03 4.14
N LYS A 307 19.10 10.11 5.34
CA LYS A 307 19.74 9.62 6.57
C LYS A 307 19.72 8.09 6.57
N ILE A 308 20.73 7.49 5.94
CA ILE A 308 20.77 6.04 5.67
C ILE A 308 20.58 5.16 6.92
N HIS A 309 21.06 5.59 8.09
CA HIS A 309 20.88 4.86 9.35
C HIS A 309 19.40 4.76 9.75
N GLN A 310 18.61 5.82 9.58
CA GLN A 310 17.16 5.79 9.82
C GLN A 310 16.46 4.85 8.84
N VAL A 311 16.80 4.93 7.56
CA VAL A 311 16.18 4.13 6.47
C VAL A 311 16.47 2.63 6.63
N LEU A 312 17.65 2.29 7.15
CA LEU A 312 18.05 0.92 7.49
C LEU A 312 17.64 0.52 8.92
N ILE A 313 17.10 1.45 9.71
CA ILE A 313 16.62 1.26 11.09
C ILE A 313 17.75 0.73 12.00
N VAL A 314 18.93 1.32 11.90
CA VAL A 314 20.12 0.99 12.69
C VAL A 314 20.69 2.25 13.31
N SER A 315 21.49 2.13 14.37
CA SER A 315 22.05 3.31 15.04
C SER A 315 23.17 3.98 14.28
N LYS A 316 23.96 3.21 13.53
CA LYS A 316 25.13 3.72 12.82
C LYS A 316 25.36 3.01 11.51
N VAL A 317 25.79 3.77 10.50
CA VAL A 317 26.20 3.23 9.20
C VAL A 317 27.53 3.86 8.83
N ASN A 318 28.57 3.04 8.68
CA ASN A 318 29.86 3.45 8.15
C ASN A 318 29.89 3.10 6.67
N LEU A 319 29.89 4.12 5.82
CA LEU A 319 29.80 3.95 4.37
C LEU A 319 31.17 4.17 3.70
N SER A 320 31.60 3.24 2.86
CA SER A 320 32.84 3.36 2.08
C SER A 320 32.67 2.82 0.66
N ILE A 321 33.56 3.23 -0.26
CA ILE A 321 33.55 2.77 -1.66
C ILE A 321 34.51 1.59 -1.78
N GLY A 322 34.06 0.51 -2.42
CA GLY A 322 34.88 -0.64 -2.80
C GLY A 322 34.59 -1.13 -4.21
N ASN A 323 35.20 -2.26 -4.58
CA ASN A 323 35.00 -2.91 -5.87
C ASN A 323 33.68 -3.70 -5.94
N GLU A 324 33.21 -4.20 -4.80
CA GLU A 324 32.00 -5.01 -4.67
C GLU A 324 31.21 -4.60 -3.41
N LEU A 325 29.92 -4.95 -3.39
CA LEU A 325 29.07 -4.75 -2.22
C LEU A 325 29.49 -5.72 -1.11
N ASN A 326 29.90 -5.17 0.03
CA ASN A 326 30.17 -5.95 1.24
C ASN A 326 29.46 -5.32 2.44
N VAL A 327 28.77 -6.15 3.20
CA VAL A 327 27.99 -5.75 4.37
C VAL A 327 28.44 -6.55 5.57
N THR A 328 28.93 -5.86 6.59
CA THR A 328 29.16 -6.43 7.91
C THR A 328 28.33 -5.69 8.96
N VAL A 329 27.86 -6.44 9.94
CA VAL A 329 27.05 -5.92 11.04
C VAL A 329 27.73 -6.26 12.36
N ALA A 330 27.67 -5.33 13.30
CA ALA A 330 28.20 -5.50 14.64
C ALA A 330 27.27 -4.79 15.64
N PRO A 331 27.35 -5.09 16.94
CA PRO A 331 26.72 -4.25 17.95
C PRO A 331 27.20 -2.80 17.79
N ALA A 332 26.27 -1.84 17.89
CA ALA A 332 26.61 -0.44 17.96
C ALA A 332 27.31 -0.13 19.29
N GLU A 333 28.39 0.65 19.24
CA GLU A 333 29.09 1.13 20.43
C GLU A 333 28.42 2.41 20.94
N GLY A 334 28.28 2.54 22.27
CA GLY A 334 27.70 3.72 22.91
C GLY A 334 26.62 3.39 23.94
N ILE A 335 25.76 4.36 24.22
CA ILE A 335 24.69 4.30 25.22
C ILE A 335 23.34 4.42 24.49
N THR A 336 22.36 3.62 24.89
CA THR A 336 21.01 3.69 24.32
C THR A 336 20.27 4.92 24.84
N CYS A 337 19.71 5.73 23.94
CA CYS A 337 18.81 6.82 24.32
C CYS A 337 17.44 6.29 24.72
N ASP A 338 16.91 6.73 25.86
CA ASP A 338 15.63 6.23 26.41
C ASP A 338 14.40 6.61 25.56
N ARG A 339 14.52 7.62 24.70
CA ARG A 339 13.42 8.11 23.85
C ARG A 339 13.41 7.54 22.44
N CYS A 340 14.49 7.71 21.68
CA CYS A 340 14.56 7.23 20.29
C CYS A 340 15.13 5.83 20.15
N TRP A 341 15.65 5.24 21.23
CA TRP A 341 16.27 3.90 21.28
C TRP A 341 17.47 3.69 20.35
N ASN A 342 18.00 4.76 19.76
CA ASN A 342 19.29 4.73 19.08
C ASN A 342 20.42 4.65 20.12
N VAL A 343 21.45 3.90 19.79
CA VAL A 343 22.74 3.86 20.47
C VAL A 343 23.57 5.02 19.96
N VAL A 344 23.99 5.89 20.88
CA VAL A 344 24.71 7.13 20.60
C VAL A 344 25.96 7.22 21.46
N ASP A 345 26.93 8.03 21.03
CA ASP A 345 28.19 8.20 21.76
C ASP A 345 27.99 8.85 23.14
N HIS A 346 26.96 9.69 23.28
CA HIS A 346 26.67 10.45 24.49
C HIS A 346 25.16 10.57 24.74
N VAL A 347 24.77 10.48 26.02
CA VAL A 347 23.45 10.86 26.52
C VAL A 347 23.61 11.83 27.70
N HIS A 348 22.71 12.78 27.81
CA HIS A 348 22.65 13.69 28.96
C HIS A 348 22.21 12.95 30.24
N GLU A 349 22.28 13.61 31.40
CA GLU A 349 21.88 13.04 32.70
C GLU A 349 20.44 12.50 32.74
N ASN A 350 19.57 12.98 31.85
CA ASN A 350 18.19 12.52 31.70
C ASN A 350 18.03 11.30 30.77
N GLY A 351 19.12 10.66 30.34
CA GLY A 351 19.10 9.48 29.46
C GLY A 351 18.80 9.79 27.98
N LEU A 352 18.78 11.06 27.59
CA LEU A 352 18.45 11.49 26.23
C LEU A 352 19.69 11.81 25.41
N CYS A 353 19.67 11.46 24.13
CA CYS A 353 20.66 11.96 23.16
C CYS A 353 20.41 13.43 22.81
N ASP A 354 21.40 14.09 22.23
CA ASP A 354 21.35 15.52 21.87
C ASP A 354 20.12 15.88 21.02
N ARG A 355 19.76 15.03 20.05
CA ARG A 355 18.55 15.18 19.20
C ARG A 355 17.29 15.18 20.06
N CYS A 356 17.10 14.15 20.88
CA CYS A 356 15.92 14.02 21.73
C CYS A 356 15.82 15.13 22.77
N ASN A 357 16.94 15.54 23.36
CA ASN A 357 16.99 16.62 24.32
C ASN A 357 16.59 17.96 23.66
N THR A 358 17.09 18.23 22.45
CA THR A 358 16.71 19.41 21.65
C THR A 358 15.22 19.40 21.29
N VAL A 359 14.68 18.24 20.94
CA VAL A 359 13.25 18.11 20.63
C VAL A 359 12.38 18.45 21.84
N LEU A 360 12.77 18.01 23.04
CA LEU A 360 12.03 18.33 24.27
C LEU A 360 12.25 19.75 24.80
N GLY A 361 12.92 20.61 24.03
CA GLY A 361 13.13 22.02 24.36
C GLY A 361 14.47 22.33 25.02
N GLY A 362 15.31 21.32 25.26
CA GLY A 362 16.53 21.45 26.06
C GLY A 362 16.24 21.94 27.49
N LYS A 363 17.18 21.77 28.40
CA LYS A 363 17.34 22.73 29.49
C LYS A 363 18.57 23.57 29.19
#